data_AF-A0A1B2JLA5-F1
#
_entry.id   AF-A0A1B2JLA5-F1
#
_cell.length_a   1.000
_cell.length_b   1.000
_cell.length_c   1.000
_cell.angle_alpha   90.00
_cell.angle_beta   90.00
_cell.angle_gamma   90.00
#
_symmetry.space_group_name_H-M   'P 1'
#
loop_
_entity.id
_entity.type
_entity.pdbx_description
1 polymer ?
#
loop_
_entity_poly.entity_id
_entity_poly.type
_entity_poly.pdbx_seq_one_letter_code
_entity_poly.pdbx_strand_id
1 'polypeptide(L)'
;MGKKEYYIYVRGKAVPVSEEVYKTYWKIAEHEKYLQRKDWKYNVISFSALDYDGHFVDNIIDERIDLEKIVEVKMQIEELNKALNQLTKEERELMEAIFYREESLRSIGKKEKVSYQTIGKRRDKILEKLRKILEDKI
;
A
#
# COMPACT_ATOMS: atom_id res chain seq x y z
N MET A 1 -42.22 43.95 -38.41
CA MET A 1 -40.97 43.19 -38.21
C MET A 1 -41.35 41.80 -37.72
N GLY A 2 -41.04 40.75 -38.50
CA GLY A 2 -41.43 39.37 -38.16
C GLY A 2 -40.82 38.93 -36.82
N LYS A 3 -41.64 38.30 -35.97
CA LYS A 3 -41.21 37.73 -34.70
C LYS A 3 -40.24 36.59 -35.03
N LYS A 4 -38.95 36.72 -34.69
CA LYS A 4 -37.98 35.63 -34.88
C LYS A 4 -38.36 34.50 -33.93
N GLU A 5 -38.61 33.32 -34.49
CA GLU A 5 -38.85 32.11 -33.72
C GLU A 5 -37.51 31.44 -33.43
N TYR A 6 -37.26 31.14 -32.15
CA TYR A 6 -36.04 30.51 -31.68
C TYR A 6 -36.33 29.05 -31.30
N TYR A 7 -35.40 28.15 -31.61
CA TYR A 7 -35.56 26.73 -31.34
C TYR A 7 -34.30 26.14 -30.71
N ILE A 8 -34.49 25.17 -29.81
CA ILE A 8 -33.44 24.30 -29.28
C ILE A 8 -33.79 22.85 -29.62
N TYR A 9 -32.79 22.04 -29.95
CA TYR A 9 -32.98 20.64 -30.28
C TYR A 9 -32.77 19.77 -29.04
N VAL A 10 -33.82 19.07 -28.61
CA VAL A 10 -33.75 18.10 -27.51
C VAL A 10 -34.06 16.73 -28.06
N ARG A 11 -33.09 15.80 -27.97
CA ARG A 11 -33.20 14.43 -28.53
C ARG A 11 -33.63 14.43 -30.01
N GLY A 12 -33.11 15.38 -30.80
CA GLY A 12 -33.39 15.53 -32.22
C GLY A 12 -34.71 16.22 -32.59
N LYS A 13 -35.51 16.68 -31.62
CA LYS A 13 -36.76 17.42 -31.87
C LYS A 13 -36.57 18.92 -31.63
N ALA A 14 -37.05 19.75 -32.56
CA ALA A 14 -37.04 21.21 -32.42
C ALA A 14 -38.11 21.66 -31.42
N VAL A 15 -37.68 22.32 -30.34
CA VAL A 15 -38.54 22.88 -29.31
C VAL A 15 -38.50 24.40 -29.42
N PRO A 16 -39.64 25.09 -29.67
CA PRO A 16 -39.67 26.55 -29.71
C PRO A 16 -39.42 27.12 -28.32
N VAL A 17 -38.56 28.14 -28.23
CA VAL A 17 -38.14 28.78 -26.98
C VAL A 17 -38.13 30.30 -27.10
N SER A 18 -38.07 30.99 -25.96
CA SER A 18 -37.84 32.43 -25.95
C SER A 18 -36.42 32.76 -26.38
N GLU A 19 -36.20 33.99 -26.86
CA GLU A 19 -34.87 34.49 -27.21
C GLU A 19 -33.89 34.41 -26.02
N GLU A 20 -34.36 34.67 -24.81
CA GLU A 20 -33.56 34.60 -23.58
C GLU A 20 -33.04 33.19 -23.34
N VAL A 21 -33.92 32.18 -23.42
CA VAL A 21 -33.58 30.77 -23.25
C VAL A 21 -32.63 30.29 -24.36
N TYR A 22 -32.85 30.76 -25.60
CA TYR A 22 -31.95 30.47 -26.71
C TYR A 22 -30.54 31.00 -26.46
N LYS A 23 -30.43 32.28 -26.05
CA LYS A 23 -29.13 32.91 -25.79
C LYS A 23 -28.40 32.27 -24.61
N THR A 24 -29.09 31.92 -23.53
CA THR A 24 -28.46 31.27 -22.37
C THR A 24 -27.97 29.87 -22.71
N TYR A 25 -28.78 29.08 -23.43
CA TYR A 25 -28.38 27.75 -23.90
C TYR A 25 -27.11 27.80 -24.76
N TRP A 26 -27.08 28.68 -25.76
CA TRP A 26 -25.93 28.79 -26.65
C TRP A 26 -24.68 29.32 -25.97
N LYS A 27 -24.79 30.23 -25.00
CA LYS A 27 -23.65 30.65 -24.16
C LYS A 27 -23.01 29.47 -23.43
N ILE A 28 -23.83 28.58 -22.85
CA ILE A 28 -23.33 27.39 -22.15
C ILE A 28 -22.70 26.41 -23.15
N ALA A 29 -23.38 26.13 -24.27
CA ALA A 29 -22.90 25.21 -25.28
C ALA A 29 -21.60 25.69 -25.96
N GLU A 30 -21.46 26.99 -26.21
CA GLU A 30 -20.23 27.57 -26.74
C GLU A 30 -19.08 27.51 -25.72
N HIS A 31 -19.38 27.77 -24.45
CA HIS A 31 -18.40 27.66 -23.37
C HIS A 31 -17.90 26.22 -23.23
N GLU A 32 -18.79 25.23 -23.26
CA GLU A 32 -18.42 23.80 -23.23
C GLU A 32 -17.52 23.43 -24.41
N LYS A 33 -17.88 23.84 -25.64
CA LYS A 33 -17.02 23.65 -26.84
C LYS A 33 -15.67 24.35 -26.72
N TYR A 34 -15.60 25.48 -26.04
CA TYR A 34 -14.34 26.17 -25.79
C TYR A 34 -13.46 25.39 -24.80
N LEU A 35 -14.03 24.89 -23.71
CA LEU A 35 -13.33 24.03 -22.76
C LEU A 35 -12.80 22.76 -23.44
N GLN A 36 -13.62 22.07 -24.23
CA GLN A 36 -13.18 20.88 -24.99
C GLN A 36 -12.01 21.18 -25.94
N ARG A 37 -12.06 22.31 -26.66
CA ARG A 37 -10.94 22.75 -27.51
C ARG A 37 -9.68 23.04 -26.72
N LYS A 38 -9.82 23.61 -25.52
CA LYS A 38 -8.71 23.88 -24.62
C LYS A 38 -8.10 22.56 -24.12
N ASP A 39 -8.94 21.62 -23.69
CA ASP A 39 -8.50 20.30 -23.22
C ASP A 39 -7.73 19.56 -24.32
N TRP A 40 -8.24 19.55 -25.56
CA TRP A 40 -7.53 18.99 -26.71
C TRP A 40 -6.21 19.71 -27.02
N LYS A 41 -6.19 21.05 -26.97
CA LYS A 41 -4.97 21.83 -27.24
C LYS A 41 -3.85 21.50 -26.24
N TYR A 42 -4.19 21.26 -24.98
CA TYR A 42 -3.24 20.97 -23.91
C TYR A 42 -3.11 19.48 -23.59
N ASN A 43 -3.71 18.59 -24.40
CA ASN A 43 -3.76 17.14 -24.17
C ASN A 43 -4.18 16.78 -22.73
N VAL A 44 -5.16 17.51 -22.19
CA VAL A 44 -5.72 17.22 -20.87
C VAL A 44 -6.54 15.95 -20.99
N ILE A 45 -6.11 14.91 -20.28
CA ILE A 45 -6.85 13.65 -20.14
C ILE A 45 -7.51 13.60 -18.78
N SER A 46 -8.73 13.05 -18.72
CA SER A 46 -9.37 12.73 -17.43
C SER A 46 -8.56 11.66 -16.72
N PHE A 47 -8.44 11.74 -15.40
CA PHE A 47 -7.85 10.68 -14.58
C PHE A 47 -8.53 9.32 -14.83
N SER A 48 -9.85 9.32 -15.06
CA SER A 48 -10.59 8.10 -15.40
C SER A 48 -10.18 7.46 -16.73
N ALA A 49 -9.54 8.20 -17.64
CA ALA A 49 -9.06 7.65 -18.91
C ALA A 49 -7.78 6.79 -18.73
N LEU A 50 -7.09 6.93 -17.59
CA LEU A 50 -5.93 6.12 -17.21
C LEU A 50 -6.32 4.90 -16.36
N ASP A 51 -7.60 4.81 -15.97
CA ASP A 51 -8.12 3.74 -15.11
C ASP A 51 -8.65 2.58 -15.96
N TYR A 52 -7.77 1.62 -16.23
CA TYR A 52 -8.05 0.48 -17.12
C TYR A 52 -8.82 -0.66 -16.41
N ASP A 53 -8.59 -0.84 -15.11
CA ASP A 53 -9.09 -1.96 -14.30
C ASP A 53 -9.85 -1.52 -13.04
N GLY A 54 -10.01 -0.21 -12.81
CA GLY A 54 -10.66 0.34 -11.61
C GLY A 54 -9.71 0.55 -10.43
N HIS A 55 -8.42 0.30 -10.60
CA HIS A 55 -7.39 0.32 -9.56
C HIS A 55 -6.24 1.29 -9.85
N PHE A 56 -6.42 2.29 -10.73
CA PHE A 56 -5.33 3.24 -11.06
C PHE A 56 -4.68 3.88 -9.83
N VAL A 57 -5.46 4.31 -8.85
CA VAL A 57 -4.95 4.94 -7.62
C VAL A 57 -4.14 3.95 -6.78
N ASP A 58 -4.53 2.68 -6.74
CA ASP A 58 -3.83 1.62 -6.01
C ASP A 58 -2.49 1.25 -6.69
N ASN A 59 -2.37 1.52 -7.99
CA ASN A 59 -1.15 1.31 -8.78
C ASN A 59 -0.15 2.48 -8.70
N ILE A 60 -0.51 3.60 -8.05
CA ILE A 60 0.43 4.71 -7.84
C ILE A 60 1.40 4.31 -6.72
N ILE A 61 2.65 4.06 -7.08
CA ILE A 61 3.72 3.74 -6.12
C ILE A 61 4.01 4.99 -5.28
N ASP A 62 3.93 4.86 -3.95
CA ASP A 62 4.45 5.88 -3.04
C ASP A 62 5.98 5.74 -2.96
N GLU A 63 6.71 6.61 -3.65
CA GLU A 63 8.20 6.62 -3.67
C GLU A 63 8.82 6.81 -2.27
N ARG A 64 8.04 7.21 -1.26
CA ARG A 64 8.51 7.28 0.14
C ARG A 64 8.62 5.91 0.79
N ILE A 65 7.94 4.91 0.22
CA ILE A 65 7.82 3.57 0.77
C ILE A 65 8.59 2.60 -0.12
N ASP A 66 9.66 2.04 0.42
CA ASP A 66 10.42 0.98 -0.22
C ASP A 66 9.69 -0.37 -0.06
N LEU A 67 8.86 -0.69 -1.06
CA LEU A 67 8.07 -1.93 -1.07
C LEU A 67 8.94 -3.18 -1.08
N GLU A 68 10.04 -3.16 -1.84
CA GLU A 68 10.97 -4.29 -1.95
C GLU A 68 11.56 -4.62 -0.59
N LYS A 69 12.04 -3.60 0.12
CA LYS A 69 12.56 -3.75 1.48
C LYS A 69 11.50 -4.25 2.47
N ILE A 70 10.25 -3.79 2.37
CA ILE A 70 9.17 -4.27 3.24
C ILE A 70 8.91 -5.76 2.99
N VAL A 71 8.89 -6.19 1.73
CA VAL A 71 8.69 -7.59 1.37
C VAL A 71 9.86 -8.43 1.83
N GLU A 72 11.11 -7.97 1.62
CA GLU A 72 12.32 -8.64 2.09
C GLU A 72 12.29 -8.86 3.60
N VAL A 73 11.99 -7.81 4.38
CA VAL A 73 11.91 -7.91 5.85
C VAL A 73 10.80 -8.87 6.28
N LYS A 74 9.64 -8.85 5.61
CA LYS A 74 8.57 -9.83 5.90
C LYS A 74 9.02 -11.26 5.65
N MET A 75 9.71 -11.52 4.54
CA MET A 75 10.26 -12.83 4.22
C MET A 75 11.28 -13.29 5.27
N GLN A 76 12.20 -12.41 5.68
CA GLN A 76 13.17 -12.69 6.75
C GLN A 76 12.48 -13.02 8.08
N ILE A 77 11.43 -12.28 8.45
CA ILE A 77 10.64 -12.56 9.66
C ILE A 77 9.95 -13.93 9.57
N GLU A 78 9.39 -14.28 8.42
CA GLU A 78 8.76 -15.60 8.23
C GLU A 78 9.78 -16.74 8.34
N GLU A 79 10.97 -16.59 7.76
CA GLU A 79 12.04 -17.58 7.85
C GLU A 79 12.55 -17.75 9.26
N LEU A 80 12.75 -16.64 9.98
CA LEU A 80 13.13 -16.66 11.39
C LEU A 80 12.07 -17.39 12.23
N ASN A 81 10.78 -17.12 12.02
CA ASN A 81 9.70 -17.81 12.72
C ASN A 81 9.68 -19.32 12.43
N LYS A 82 9.92 -19.71 11.17
CA LYS A 82 10.05 -21.13 10.81
C LYS A 82 11.24 -21.78 11.53
N ALA A 83 12.37 -21.09 11.65
CA ALA A 83 13.54 -21.59 12.38
C ALA A 83 13.29 -21.71 13.89
N LEU A 84 12.66 -20.69 14.49
CA LEU A 84 12.28 -20.70 15.92
C LEU A 84 11.30 -21.84 16.25
N ASN A 85 10.42 -22.21 15.33
CA ASN A 85 9.50 -23.33 15.51
C ASN A 85 10.19 -24.72 15.52
N GLN A 86 11.45 -24.80 15.10
CA GLN A 86 12.26 -26.03 15.19
C GLN A 86 13.03 -26.15 16.53
N LEU A 87 13.00 -25.10 17.35
CA LEU A 87 13.54 -25.14 18.70
C LEU A 87 12.62 -25.94 19.63
N THR A 88 13.20 -26.56 20.66
CA THR A 88 12.38 -27.14 21.73
C THR A 88 11.73 -26.02 22.55
N LYS A 89 10.68 -26.36 23.32
CA LYS A 89 10.00 -25.39 24.19
C LYS A 89 10.97 -24.68 25.14
N GLU A 90 11.89 -25.42 25.76
CA GLU A 90 12.90 -24.87 26.67
C GLU A 90 13.91 -23.95 25.95
N GLU A 91 14.33 -24.33 24.74
CA GLU A 91 15.22 -23.50 23.92
C GLU A 91 14.53 -22.18 23.56
N ARG A 92 13.26 -22.25 23.15
CA ARG A 92 12.45 -21.07 22.82
C ARG A 92 12.21 -20.17 24.03
N GLU A 93 11.85 -20.73 25.18
CA GLU A 93 11.64 -19.98 26.42
C GLU A 93 12.90 -19.23 26.85
N LEU A 94 14.08 -19.85 26.68
CA LEU A 94 15.37 -19.20 26.96
C LEU A 94 15.65 -18.05 25.98
N MET A 95 15.39 -18.24 24.69
CA MET A 95 15.54 -17.18 23.68
C MET A 95 14.58 -16.01 23.92
N GLU A 96 13.32 -16.29 24.25
CA GLU A 96 12.33 -15.27 24.61
C GLU A 96 12.73 -14.53 25.89
N ALA A 97 13.28 -15.23 26.89
CA ALA A 97 13.78 -14.58 28.11
C ALA A 97 14.89 -13.58 27.80
N ILE A 98 15.85 -13.97 26.95
CA ILE A 98 17.05 -13.17 26.67
C ILE A 98 16.74 -12.02 25.71
N PHE A 99 16.05 -12.27 24.59
CA PHE A 99 15.93 -11.31 23.50
C PHE A 99 14.60 -10.56 23.46
N TYR A 100 13.52 -11.14 23.99
CA TYR A 100 12.21 -10.48 24.00
C TYR A 100 11.91 -9.82 25.35
N ARG A 101 12.20 -10.50 26.46
CA ARG A 101 12.04 -9.96 27.82
C ARG A 101 13.28 -9.26 28.36
N GLU A 102 14.39 -9.29 27.62
CA GLU A 102 15.66 -8.66 27.97
C GLU A 102 16.19 -9.07 29.37
N GLU A 103 15.91 -10.30 29.79
CA GLU A 103 16.37 -10.81 31.07
C GLU A 103 17.89 -11.10 31.03
N SER A 104 18.62 -10.61 32.03
CA SER A 104 20.05 -10.91 32.13
C SER A 104 20.32 -12.40 32.40
N LEU A 105 21.43 -12.93 31.86
CA LEU A 105 21.87 -14.31 32.09
C LEU A 105 22.01 -14.66 33.59
N ARG A 106 22.37 -13.66 34.42
CA ARG A 106 22.47 -13.81 35.87
C ARG A 106 21.12 -13.99 36.53
N SER A 107 20.09 -13.26 36.07
CA SER A 107 18.71 -13.42 36.54
C SER A 107 18.17 -14.81 36.21
N ILE A 108 18.34 -15.23 34.95
CA ILE A 108 17.90 -16.55 34.46
C ILE A 108 18.62 -17.67 35.24
N GLY A 109 19.94 -17.56 35.39
CA GLY A 109 20.72 -18.53 36.17
C GLY A 109 20.26 -18.64 37.63
N LYS A 110 19.91 -17.50 38.26
CA LYS A 110 19.35 -17.50 39.62
C LYS A 110 17.98 -18.20 39.70
N LYS A 111 17.10 -17.98 38.73
CA LYS A 111 15.77 -18.64 38.64
C LYS A 111 15.91 -20.16 38.46
N GLU A 112 16.80 -20.58 37.58
CA GLU A 112 17.04 -21.99 37.25
C GLU A 112 18.03 -22.69 38.21
N LYS A 113 18.59 -21.98 39.18
CA LYS A 113 19.62 -22.47 40.12
C LYS A 113 20.88 -23.02 39.43
N VAL A 114 21.29 -22.39 38.33
CA VAL A 114 22.50 -22.72 37.58
C VAL A 114 23.42 -21.50 37.43
N SER A 115 24.70 -21.74 37.14
CA SER A 115 25.64 -20.65 36.85
C SER A 115 25.22 -19.88 35.60
N TYR A 116 25.44 -18.56 35.60
CA TYR A 116 25.23 -17.71 34.42
C TYR A 116 26.02 -18.20 33.19
N GLN A 117 27.17 -18.84 33.41
CA GLN A 117 28.00 -19.43 32.37
C GLN A 117 27.29 -20.60 31.66
N THR A 118 26.53 -21.39 32.41
CA THR A 118 25.73 -22.50 31.88
C THR A 118 24.61 -21.98 30.97
N ILE A 119 23.94 -20.90 31.38
CA ILE A 119 22.94 -20.21 30.55
C ILE A 119 23.58 -19.65 29.28
N GLY A 120 24.76 -19.02 29.39
CA GLY A 120 25.51 -18.53 28.23
C GLY A 120 25.83 -19.64 27.21
N LYS A 121 26.35 -20.79 27.68
CA LYS A 121 26.62 -21.95 26.82
C LYS A 121 25.36 -22.49 26.14
N ARG A 122 24.23 -22.53 26.85
CA ARG A 122 22.93 -22.94 26.28
C ARG A 122 22.48 -21.99 25.18
N ARG A 123 22.53 -20.67 25.44
CA ARG A 123 22.23 -19.63 24.45
C ARG A 123 23.08 -19.81 23.19
N ASP A 124 24.39 -19.94 23.35
CA ASP A 124 25.31 -20.03 22.21
C ASP A 124 25.04 -21.29 21.36
N LYS A 125 24.71 -22.41 22.00
CA LYS A 125 24.31 -23.64 21.30
C LYS A 125 23.00 -23.46 20.51
N ILE A 126 22.03 -22.74 21.07
CA ILE A 126 20.76 -22.44 20.39
C ILE A 126 21.00 -21.51 19.20
N LEU A 127 21.81 -20.46 19.37
CA LEU A 127 22.18 -19.55 18.29
C LEU A 127 22.89 -20.27 17.15
N GLU A 128 23.80 -21.19 17.46
CA GLU A 128 24.48 -22.02 16.46
C GLU A 128 23.49 -22.94 15.71
N LYS A 129 22.47 -23.49 16.41
CA LYS A 129 21.40 -24.27 15.79
C LYS A 129 20.56 -23.41 14.84
N LEU A 130 20.15 -22.21 15.28
CA LEU A 130 19.40 -21.26 14.45
C LEU A 130 20.22 -20.83 13.23
N ARG A 131 21.52 -20.56 13.41
CA ARG A 131 22.43 -20.21 12.32
C ARG A 131 22.45 -21.26 11.24
N LYS A 132 22.61 -22.54 11.60
CA LYS A 132 22.60 -23.66 10.63
C LYS A 132 21.27 -23.75 9.87
N ILE A 133 20.14 -23.59 10.56
CA ILE A 133 18.81 -23.65 9.93
C ILE A 133 18.62 -22.51 8.90
N LEU A 134 19.23 -21.35 9.15
CA LEU A 134 19.11 -20.17 8.29
C LEU A 134 20.16 -20.17 7.17
N GLU A 135 21.39 -20.65 7.41
CA GLU A 135 22.43 -20.80 6.38
C GLU A 135 22.02 -21.81 5.30
N ASP A 136 21.26 -22.87 5.65
CA ASP A 136 20.76 -23.85 4.69
C ASP A 136 19.69 -23.29 3.71
N LYS A 137 19.27 -22.02 3.87
CA LYS A 137 18.20 -21.38 3.09
C LYS A 137 18.63 -20.16 2.28
N ILE A 138 19.86 -19.71 2.48
CA ILE A 138 20.50 -18.62 1.71
C ILE A 138 21.25 -19.23 0.53
#